data_AF-A0A7K0KR41-F1
#
_entry.id   AF-A0A7K0KR41-F1
#
_cell.length_a   1.000
_cell.length_b   1.000
_cell.length_c   1.000
_cell.angle_alpha   90.00
_cell.angle_beta   90.00
_cell.angle_gamma   90.00
#
_symmetry.space_group_name_H-M   'P 1'
#
loop_
_entity.id
_entity.type
_entity.pdbx_description
1 polymer ?
#
loop_
_entity_poly.entity_id
_entity_poly.type
_entity_poly.pdbx_seq_one_letter_code
_entity_poly.pdbx_strand_id
1 'polypeptide(L)' 'MSVTTREDADQPQSYLRSTGGAAPIRVLVVDDEPDLADLVSTALRFDGCRTATAGDADEAMRVARELRPDIAVLDMM' A
#
# COMPACT_ATOMS: atom_id res chain seq x y z
N MET A 1 35.67 -16.42 9.89
CA MET A 1 35.40 -15.03 10.32
C MET A 1 35.01 -14.26 9.07
N SER A 2 33.77 -13.86 8.82
CA SER A 2 32.61 -13.74 9.69
C SER A 2 31.36 -14.28 8.99
N VAL A 3 30.50 -14.89 9.79
CA VAL A 3 29.11 -15.21 9.44
C VAL A 3 28.39 -13.88 9.31
N THR A 4 27.72 -13.63 8.19
CA THR A 4 26.66 -12.62 8.13
C THR A 4 25.43 -13.33 7.64
N THR A 5 24.54 -13.52 8.60
CA THR A 5 23.39 -14.38 8.60
C THR A 5 22.39 -13.99 7.53
N ARG A 6 22.00 -14.97 6.71
CA ARG A 6 20.85 -14.92 5.81
C ARG A 6 19.59 -15.25 6.63
N GLU A 7 19.11 -14.29 7.44
CA GLU A 7 17.89 -14.44 8.28
C GLU A 7 16.95 -13.22 8.23
N ASP A 8 16.98 -12.39 7.17
CA ASP A 8 16.05 -11.24 7.05
C ASP A 8 14.81 -11.50 6.18
N ALA A 9 14.61 -12.74 5.70
CA ALA A 9 13.56 -13.03 4.72
C ALA A 9 12.15 -13.28 5.31
N ASP A 10 11.99 -13.28 6.64
CA ASP A 10 10.75 -13.72 7.31
C ASP A 10 10.03 -12.63 8.12
N GLN A 11 10.37 -11.34 7.91
CA GLN A 11 9.60 -10.24 8.51
C GLN A 11 8.61 -9.65 7.50
N PRO A 12 7.28 -9.76 7.75
CA PRO A 12 6.26 -9.23 6.83
C PRO A 12 6.33 -7.71 6.59
N GLN A 13 7.09 -7.00 7.42
CA GLN A 13 7.23 -5.55 7.39
C GLN A 13 8.42 -5.05 6.54
N SER A 14 9.19 -5.97 5.94
CA SER A 14 10.41 -5.65 5.18
C SER A 14 10.15 -5.26 3.71
N TYR A 15 9.00 -5.64 3.14
CA TYR A 15 8.78 -5.61 1.68
C TYR A 15 8.47 -4.22 1.10
N LEU A 16 8.06 -3.25 1.93
CA LEU A 16 7.68 -1.91 1.48
C LEU A 16 8.78 -0.87 1.66
N ARG A 17 9.99 -1.28 2.09
CA ARG A 17 11.10 -0.32 2.19
C ARG A 17 11.50 0.15 0.80
N SER A 18 11.09 1.38 0.47
CA SER A 18 11.73 2.15 -0.60
C SER A 18 13.21 2.26 -0.26
N THR A 19 14.05 1.54 -0.99
CA THR A 19 15.51 1.62 -0.90
C THR A 19 15.87 3.08 -1.14
N GLY A 20 16.41 3.73 -0.10
CA GLY A 20 16.51 5.19 0.02
C GLY A 20 16.84 5.90 -1.30
N GLY A 21 15.82 6.57 -1.86
CA GLY A 21 15.93 7.34 -3.11
C GLY A 21 14.71 7.24 -4.04
N ALA A 22 13.87 6.21 -3.91
CA ALA A 22 12.69 6.05 -4.76
C ALA A 22 11.44 6.77 -4.21
N ALA A 23 10.61 7.29 -5.11
CA ALA A 23 9.33 7.93 -4.79
C ALA A 23 8.42 6.98 -3.96
N PRO A 24 7.56 7.53 -3.08
CA PRO A 24 6.67 6.70 -2.26
C PRO A 24 5.74 5.85 -3.13
N ILE A 25 5.57 4.58 -2.75
CA ILE A 25 4.67 3.63 -3.42
C ILE A 25 3.24 4.18 -3.33
N ARG A 26 2.53 4.22 -4.46
CA ARG A 26 1.14 4.70 -4.51
C ARG A 26 0.20 3.52 -4.42
N VAL A 27 -0.67 3.53 -3.42
CA VAL A 27 -1.64 2.46 -3.17
C VAL A 27 -3.06 3.01 -3.29
N LEU A 28 -3.91 2.30 -4.04
CA LEU A 28 -5.36 2.53 -4.05
C LEU A 28 -6.03 1.48 -3.18
N VAL A 29 -6.76 1.90 -2.14
CA VAL A 29 -7.59 1.02 -1.31
C VAL A 29 -9.03 1.14 -1.79
N VAL A 30 -9.67 0.02 -2.11
CA VAL A 30 -11.06 -0.03 -2.57
C VAL A 30 -11.85 -0.90 -1.61
N ASP A 31 -12.80 -0.28 -0.93
CA ASP A 31 -13.56 -0.87 0.17
C ASP A 31 -14.82 0.00 0.37
N ASP A 32 -16.00 -0.62 0.45
CA ASP A 32 -17.27 0.10 0.60
C ASP A 32 -17.52 0.57 2.04
N GLU A 33 -16.72 0.09 3.00
CA GLU A 33 -16.70 0.54 4.38
C GLU A 33 -15.63 1.64 4.57
N PRO A 34 -16.02 2.94 4.64
CA PRO A 34 -15.06 4.05 4.65
C PRO A 34 -14.12 4.02 5.86
N ASP A 35 -14.60 3.51 7.00
CA ASP A 35 -13.80 3.39 8.23
C ASP A 35 -12.69 2.34 8.07
N LEU A 36 -12.98 1.22 7.37
CA LEU A 36 -11.99 0.19 7.08
C LEU A 36 -10.98 0.67 6.04
N ALA A 37 -11.46 1.34 4.99
CA ALA A 37 -10.63 1.97 3.96
C ALA A 37 -9.62 2.96 4.58
N ASP A 38 -10.07 3.82 5.51
CA ASP A 38 -9.19 4.80 6.16
C ASP A 38 -8.22 4.15 7.16
N LEU A 39 -8.64 3.09 7.87
CA LEU A 39 -7.75 2.32 8.73
C LEU A 39 -6.58 1.71 7.93
N VAL A 40 -6.88 1.02 6.83
CA VAL A 40 -5.87 0.41 5.94
C VAL A 40 -4.97 1.50 5.34
N SER A 41 -5.58 2.59 4.86
CA SER A 41 -4.87 3.75 4.31
C SER A 41 -3.91 4.38 5.32
N THR A 42 -4.33 4.50 6.58
CA THR A 42 -3.51 5.02 7.67
C THR A 42 -2.31 4.13 7.95
N ALA A 43 -2.50 2.81 8.03
CA ALA A 43 -1.40 1.85 8.21
C ALA A 43 -0.37 1.93 7.07
N LEU A 44 -0.83 1.98 5.81
CA LEU A 44 0.04 2.11 4.64
C LEU A 44 0.81 3.44 4.61
N ARG A 45 0.19 4.54 5.06
CA ARG A 45 0.86 5.84 5.20
C ARG A 45 1.96 5.80 6.28
N PHE A 46 1.74 5.08 7.38
CA PHE A 46 2.78 4.85 8.40
C PHE A 46 3.99 4.09 7.82
N ASP A 47 3.77 3.21 6.86
CA ASP A 47 4.82 2.50 6.12
C ASP A 47 5.45 3.32 4.99
N GLY A 48 5.09 4.60 4.84
CA GLY A 48 5.66 5.52 3.86
C GLY A 48 5.02 5.46 2.47
N CYS A 49 3.88 4.78 2.33
CA CYS A 49 3.12 4.78 1.08
C CYS A 49 2.29 6.07 0.93
N ARG A 50 2.02 6.45 -0.31
CA ARG A 50 1.00 7.43 -0.66
C ARG A 50 -0.29 6.70 -0.98
N THR A 51 -1.38 7.04 -0.30
CA THR A 51 -2.65 6.31 -0.48
C THR A 51 -3.75 7.20 -1.03
N ALA A 52 -4.68 6.57 -1.76
CA ALA A 52 -6.03 7.08 -2.00
C ALA A 52 -7.05 5.96 -1.71
N THR A 53 -8.28 6.34 -1.41
CA THR A 53 -9.39 5.42 -1.16
C THR A 53 -10.45 5.57 -2.24
N ALA A 54 -11.26 4.53 -2.44
CA ALA A 54 -12.47 4.54 -3.25
C ALA A 54 -13.52 3.61 -2.63
N GLY A 55 -14.79 4.01 -2.65
CA GLY A 55 -15.89 3.24 -2.07
C GLY A 55 -16.54 2.23 -3.01
N ASP A 56 -16.26 2.33 -4.31
CA ASP A 56 -16.88 1.48 -5.33
C ASP A 56 -15.98 1.34 -6.58
N ALA A 57 -16.42 0.51 -7.53
CA ALA A 57 -15.69 0.24 -8.76
C ALA A 57 -15.54 1.47 -9.68
N ASP A 58 -16.55 2.33 -9.78
CA ASP A 58 -16.52 3.48 -10.67
C ASP A 58 -15.57 4.55 -10.13
N GLU A 59 -15.64 4.82 -8.83
CA GLU A 59 -14.70 5.67 -8.13
C GLU A 59 -13.28 5.10 -8.21
N ALA A 60 -13.10 3.80 -7.96
CA ALA A 60 -11.80 3.14 -8.04
C ALA A 60 -11.17 3.30 -9.43
N MET A 61 -11.95 3.12 -10.50
CA MET A 61 -11.47 3.30 -11.87
C MET A 61 -11.11 4.75 -12.18
N ARG A 62 -11.86 5.72 -11.66
CA ARG A 62 -11.53 7.15 -11.78
C ARG A 62 -10.24 7.47 -11.04
N VAL A 63 -10.14 7.10 -9.77
CA VAL A 63 -8.96 7.35 -8.93
C VAL A 63 -7.73 6.63 -9.49
N ALA A 64 -7.86 5.40 -9.98
CA ALA A 64 -6.76 4.65 -10.58
C ALA A 64 -6.17 5.37 -11.81
N ARG A 65 -7.02 5.98 -12.64
CA ARG A 65 -6.56 6.75 -13.82
C ARG A 65 -5.80 8.02 -13.42
N GLU A 66 -6.24 8.69 -12.36
CA GLU A 66 -5.64 9.94 -11.87
C GLU A 66 -4.37 9.70 -11.04
N LEU A 67 -4.43 8.80 -10.05
CA LEU A 67 -3.33 8.48 -9.14
C LEU A 67 -2.24 7.63 -9.83
N ARG A 68 -2.64 6.79 -10.79
CA ARG A 68 -1.80 5.75 -11.41
C ARG A 68 -1.13 4.88 -10.34
N PRO A 69 -1.90 4.20 -9.48
CA PRO A 69 -1.35 3.45 -8.35
C PRO A 69 -0.41 2.35 -8.83
N ASP A 70 0.58 2.05 -8.01
CA ASP A 70 1.52 0.95 -8.22
C ASP A 70 0.91 -0.38 -7.75
N ILE A 71 0.04 -0.32 -6.74
CA ILE A 71 -0.69 -1.46 -6.16
C ILE A 71 -2.12 -1.04 -5.82
N ALA A 72 -3.08 -1.96 -5.93
CA ALA A 72 -4.43 -1.78 -5.38
C ALA A 72 -4.71 -2.86 -4.32
N VAL A 73 -5.34 -2.45 -3.22
CA VAL A 73 -5.95 -3.34 -2.22
C VAL A 73 -7.44 -3.33 -2.50
N LEU A 74 -7.99 -4.49 -2.81
CA LEU A 74 -9.41 -4.65 -3.14
C LEU A 74 -10.06 -5.49 -2.05
N ASP A 75 -11.13 -4.98 -1.45
CA ASP A 75 -12.09 -5.81 -0.76
C ASP A 75 -13.11 -6.39 -1.75
N MET A 76 -13.61 -7.60 -1.47
CA MET A 76 -14.51 -8.35 -2.36
C MET A 76 -15.93 -8.52 -1.82
N MET A 77 -16.30 -7.79 -0.77
CA MET A 77 -17.58 -7.97 -0.07
C MET A 77 -18.77 -7.33 -0.78
#